data_AF-A0A8C0C0G9-F1
#
_entry.id   AF-A0A8C0C0G9-F1
#
_cell.length_a   1.000
_cell.length_b   1.000
_cell.length_c   1.000
_cell.angle_alpha   90.00
_cell.angle_beta   90.00
_cell.angle_gamma   90.00
#
_symmetry.space_group_name_H-M   'P 1'
#
loop_
_entity.id
_entity.type
_entity.pdbx_description
1 polymer ?
#
loop_
_entity_poly.entity_id
_entity_poly.type
_entity_poly.pdbx_seq_one_letter_code
_entity_poly.pdbx_strand_id
1 'polypeptide(L)'
;INMQEMLCRNGDIEMQVMDEKIRFLKLKVAEKKRQIKLWFKALPVKNALDTHLGVLQIQYSQCKDRLKQMEEIFADPANESRKRDLGGKDPSPPELLKKIEQLEVELVQKEEKLLEMDLLYEHISRLTDRIRATAENGKQDTLLLAKRTNELQKKIKDRTQKIMAFVAELSMKQALAIKLQQEVRDKEQFLMTVSSRIDQGLPPPKETENEWLKILRNEKMQKAAAEARAEEQAAAPGYVHTTAEQRPTTYIPDDEYSLPLPRPYGALAPFKPSEPGSNMRHFRKPIVKPIEI
;
A
#
# COMPACT_ATOMS: atom_id res chain seq x y z
N ILE A 1 -108.27 -55.81 43.62
CA ILE A 1 -107.72 -54.76 42.73
C ILE A 1 -106.99 -55.46 41.61
N ASN A 2 -107.34 -55.10 40.39
CA ASN A 2 -107.73 -56.03 39.34
C ASN A 2 -106.51 -56.81 38.78
N MET A 3 -106.21 -57.99 39.35
CA MET A 3 -105.11 -58.86 38.89
C MET A 3 -105.20 -59.15 37.39
N GLN A 4 -106.42 -59.16 36.86
CA GLN A 4 -106.70 -59.35 35.45
C GLN A 4 -106.14 -58.21 34.59
N GLU A 5 -106.19 -56.97 35.06
CA GLU A 5 -105.70 -55.79 34.33
C GLU A 5 -104.16 -55.71 34.33
N MET A 6 -103.51 -56.17 35.40
CA MET A 6 -102.05 -56.32 35.46
C MET A 6 -101.53 -57.49 34.63
N LEU A 7 -102.25 -58.62 34.62
CA LEU A 7 -101.97 -59.77 33.75
C LEU A 7 -102.10 -59.38 32.26
N CYS A 8 -103.14 -58.63 31.91
CA CYS A 8 -103.29 -58.07 30.57
C CYS A 8 -102.14 -57.11 30.20
N ARG A 9 -101.79 -56.15 31.09
CA ARG A 9 -100.67 -55.24 30.84
C ARG A 9 -99.31 -55.94 30.72
N ASN A 10 -99.03 -56.94 31.55
CA ASN A 10 -97.80 -57.73 31.43
C ASN A 10 -97.77 -58.52 30.11
N GLY A 11 -98.91 -59.11 29.71
CA GLY A 11 -99.05 -59.76 28.41
C GLY A 11 -98.85 -58.79 27.24
N ASP A 12 -99.36 -57.56 27.34
CA ASP A 12 -99.16 -56.51 26.33
C ASP A 12 -97.69 -56.06 26.25
N ILE A 13 -96.99 -55.94 27.38
CA ILE A 13 -95.55 -55.61 27.41
C ILE A 13 -94.72 -56.75 26.82
N GLU A 14 -95.00 -58.00 27.17
CA GLU A 14 -94.33 -59.17 26.60
C GLU A 14 -94.59 -59.28 25.09
N MET A 15 -95.81 -58.99 24.64
CA MET A 15 -96.16 -58.94 23.22
C MET A 15 -95.40 -57.82 22.50
N GLN A 16 -95.28 -56.62 23.10
CA GLN A 16 -94.46 -55.52 22.56
C GLN A 16 -92.97 -55.90 22.46
N VAL A 17 -92.40 -56.54 23.48
CA VAL A 17 -91.01 -57.03 23.47
C VAL A 17 -90.82 -58.07 22.37
N MET A 18 -91.78 -58.98 22.18
CA MET A 18 -91.75 -59.96 21.10
C MET A 18 -91.88 -59.32 19.71
N ASP A 19 -92.73 -58.29 19.56
CA ASP A 19 -92.87 -57.52 18.32
C ASP A 19 -91.61 -56.70 17.99
N GLU A 20 -90.95 -56.12 18.99
CA GLU A 20 -89.64 -55.49 18.84
C GLU A 20 -88.58 -56.50 18.40
N LYS A 21 -88.57 -57.69 19.02
CA LYS A 21 -87.68 -58.79 18.62
C LYS A 21 -87.95 -59.24 17.19
N ILE A 22 -89.21 -59.35 16.77
CA ILE A 22 -89.60 -59.66 15.38
C ILE A 22 -89.12 -58.56 14.43
N ARG A 23 -89.32 -57.27 14.77
CA ARG A 23 -88.83 -56.13 13.96
C ARG A 23 -87.31 -56.16 13.82
N PHE A 24 -86.59 -56.40 14.92
CA PHE A 24 -85.14 -56.51 14.92
C PHE A 24 -84.65 -57.71 14.07
N LEU A 25 -85.31 -58.87 14.18
CA LEU A 25 -84.99 -60.03 13.35
C LEU A 25 -85.28 -59.76 11.86
N LYS A 26 -86.37 -59.07 11.52
CA LYS A 26 -86.66 -58.65 10.14
C LYS A 26 -85.58 -57.71 9.60
N LEU A 27 -85.11 -56.75 10.38
CA LEU A 27 -83.99 -55.88 10.03
C LEU A 27 -82.70 -56.69 9.80
N LYS A 28 -82.38 -57.66 10.67
CA LYS A 28 -81.24 -58.57 10.49
C LYS A 28 -81.36 -59.38 9.20
N VAL A 29 -82.53 -59.91 8.89
CA VAL A 29 -82.78 -60.65 7.64
C VAL A 29 -82.60 -59.73 6.42
N ALA A 30 -83.12 -58.50 6.47
CA ALA A 30 -82.94 -57.52 5.40
C ALA A 30 -81.47 -57.17 5.18
N GLU A 31 -80.71 -56.93 6.24
CA GLU A 31 -79.27 -56.65 6.14
C GLU A 31 -78.50 -57.87 5.62
N LYS A 32 -78.82 -59.09 6.05
CA LYS A 32 -78.20 -60.31 5.49
C LYS A 32 -78.52 -60.49 4.00
N LYS A 33 -79.75 -60.20 3.57
CA LYS A 33 -80.11 -60.18 2.14
C LYS A 33 -79.33 -59.11 1.37
N ARG A 34 -79.12 -57.93 1.95
CA ARG A 34 -78.29 -56.87 1.37
C ARG A 34 -76.84 -57.32 1.21
N GLN A 35 -76.26 -57.94 2.25
CA GLN A 35 -74.92 -58.52 2.22
C GLN A 35 -74.79 -59.57 1.11
N ILE A 36 -75.73 -60.50 1.01
CA ILE A 36 -75.73 -61.54 -0.05
C ILE A 36 -75.71 -60.89 -1.45
N LYS A 37 -76.54 -59.86 -1.70
CA LYS A 37 -76.54 -59.14 -2.98
C LYS A 37 -75.21 -58.45 -3.26
N LEU A 38 -74.57 -57.86 -2.24
CA LEU A 38 -73.24 -57.25 -2.38
C LEU A 38 -72.19 -58.31 -2.74
N TRP A 39 -72.20 -59.47 -2.07
CA TRP A 39 -71.31 -60.58 -2.38
C TRP A 39 -71.50 -61.11 -3.79
N PHE A 40 -72.74 -61.26 -4.27
CA PHE A 40 -73.01 -61.65 -5.65
C PHE A 40 -72.49 -60.65 -6.69
N LYS A 41 -72.46 -59.35 -6.37
CA LYS A 41 -71.85 -58.33 -7.25
C LYS A 41 -70.32 -58.39 -7.23
N ALA A 42 -69.71 -58.77 -6.11
CA ALA A 42 -68.26 -58.88 -5.97
C ALA A 42 -67.70 -60.20 -6.54
N LEU A 43 -68.51 -61.26 -6.59
CA LEU A 43 -68.10 -62.59 -7.01
C LEU A 43 -67.51 -62.65 -8.43
N PRO A 44 -68.07 -62.01 -9.47
CA PRO A 44 -67.49 -62.02 -10.81
C PRO A 44 -66.10 -61.38 -10.87
N VAL A 45 -65.90 -60.29 -10.12
CA VAL A 45 -64.60 -59.61 -10.05
C VAL A 45 -63.56 -60.51 -9.38
N LYS A 46 -63.93 -61.17 -8.28
CA LYS A 46 -63.06 -62.14 -7.61
C LYS A 46 -62.71 -63.31 -8.52
N ASN A 47 -63.68 -63.87 -9.24
CA ASN A 47 -63.44 -64.96 -10.20
C ASN A 47 -62.53 -64.50 -11.35
N ALA A 48 -62.73 -63.29 -11.89
CA ALA A 48 -61.84 -62.74 -12.92
C ALA A 48 -60.40 -62.60 -12.40
N LEU A 49 -60.22 -62.05 -11.18
CA LEU A 49 -58.91 -61.96 -10.55
C LEU A 49 -58.26 -63.33 -10.34
N ASP A 50 -59.01 -64.35 -9.92
CA ASP A 50 -58.50 -65.72 -9.78
C ASP A 50 -58.04 -66.28 -11.14
N THR A 51 -58.77 -66.03 -12.23
CA THR A 51 -58.33 -66.45 -13.57
C THR A 51 -57.04 -65.73 -14.00
N HIS A 52 -56.92 -64.43 -13.73
CA HIS A 52 -55.70 -63.68 -14.02
C HIS A 52 -54.51 -64.17 -13.19
N LEU A 53 -54.72 -64.50 -11.91
CA LEU A 53 -53.71 -65.10 -11.05
C LEU A 53 -53.21 -66.42 -11.63
N GLY A 54 -54.14 -67.28 -12.08
CA GLY A 54 -53.80 -68.55 -12.73
C GLY A 54 -52.96 -68.37 -14.00
N VAL A 55 -53.35 -67.44 -14.88
CA VAL A 55 -52.58 -67.11 -16.08
C VAL A 55 -51.18 -66.59 -15.72
N LEU A 56 -51.09 -65.67 -14.76
CA LEU A 56 -49.81 -65.09 -14.36
C LEU A 56 -48.88 -66.14 -13.74
N GLN A 57 -49.43 -67.09 -12.98
CA GLN A 57 -48.66 -68.18 -12.41
C GLN A 57 -48.11 -69.15 -13.48
N ILE A 58 -48.89 -69.42 -14.53
CA ILE A 58 -48.44 -70.19 -15.70
C ILE A 58 -47.33 -69.43 -16.45
N GLN A 59 -47.50 -68.13 -16.68
CA GLN A 59 -46.48 -67.31 -17.34
C GLN A 59 -45.18 -67.28 -16.52
N TYR A 60 -45.29 -67.14 -15.20
CA TYR A 60 -44.16 -67.17 -14.31
C TYR A 60 -43.40 -68.51 -14.36
N SER A 61 -44.12 -69.65 -14.37
CA SER A 61 -43.47 -70.96 -14.51
C SER A 61 -42.77 -71.10 -15.85
N GLN A 62 -43.40 -70.66 -16.95
CA GLN A 62 -42.77 -70.67 -18.28
C GLN A 62 -41.49 -69.83 -18.33
N CYS A 63 -41.52 -68.62 -17.77
CA CYS A 63 -40.33 -67.77 -17.68
C CYS A 63 -39.22 -68.42 -16.84
N LYS A 64 -39.59 -69.06 -15.73
CA LYS A 64 -38.64 -69.77 -14.86
C LYS A 64 -38.00 -70.96 -15.57
N ASP A 65 -38.77 -71.73 -16.33
CA ASP A 65 -38.25 -72.86 -17.09
C ASP A 65 -37.34 -72.40 -18.23
N ARG A 66 -37.71 -71.31 -18.92
CA ARG A 66 -36.87 -70.69 -19.95
C ARG A 66 -35.56 -70.15 -19.36
N LEU A 67 -35.60 -69.55 -18.17
CA LEU A 67 -34.40 -69.07 -17.48
C LEU A 67 -33.46 -70.23 -17.16
N LYS A 68 -33.98 -71.33 -16.60
CA LYS A 68 -33.18 -72.54 -16.33
C LYS A 68 -32.53 -73.10 -17.58
N GLN A 69 -33.28 -73.17 -18.69
CA GLN A 69 -32.73 -73.61 -19.98
C GLN A 69 -31.58 -72.71 -20.43
N MET A 70 -31.75 -71.39 -20.31
CA MET A 70 -30.67 -70.45 -20.63
C MET A 70 -29.46 -70.62 -19.69
N GLU A 71 -29.69 -70.75 -18.39
CA GLU A 71 -28.63 -71.00 -17.40
C GLU A 71 -27.86 -72.28 -17.73
N GLU A 72 -28.53 -73.36 -18.11
CA GLU A 72 -27.89 -74.62 -18.51
C GLU A 72 -27.02 -74.45 -19.77
N ILE A 73 -27.54 -73.73 -20.78
CA ILE A 73 -26.80 -73.40 -22.02
C ILE A 73 -25.55 -72.55 -21.72
N PHE A 74 -25.62 -71.62 -20.77
CA PHE A 74 -24.49 -70.74 -20.42
C PHE A 74 -23.51 -71.39 -19.41
N ALA A 75 -23.99 -72.31 -18.57
CA ALA A 75 -23.17 -73.01 -17.60
C ALA A 75 -22.24 -74.04 -18.25
N ASP A 76 -22.66 -74.64 -19.38
CA ASP A 76 -21.85 -75.62 -20.11
C ASP A 76 -20.55 -74.98 -20.67
N PRO A 77 -19.35 -75.37 -20.16
CA PRO A 77 -18.07 -74.87 -20.64
C PRO A 77 -17.71 -75.36 -22.06
N ALA A 78 -18.39 -76.39 -22.56
CA ALA A 78 -18.16 -76.94 -23.90
C ALA A 78 -18.93 -76.18 -25.00
N ASN A 79 -19.88 -75.31 -24.62
CA ASN A 79 -20.71 -74.60 -25.58
C ASN A 79 -19.91 -73.53 -26.35
N GLU A 80 -19.82 -73.69 -27.68
CA GLU A 80 -19.08 -72.77 -28.57
C GLU A 80 -19.66 -71.36 -28.57
N SER A 81 -20.98 -71.20 -28.36
CA SER A 81 -21.62 -69.87 -28.36
C SER A 81 -21.21 -68.99 -27.16
N ARG A 82 -20.54 -69.55 -26.15
CA ARG A 82 -19.97 -68.80 -25.01
C ARG A 82 -18.57 -68.28 -25.30
N LYS A 83 -17.81 -68.96 -26.18
CA LYS A 83 -16.43 -68.61 -26.47
C LYS A 83 -16.43 -67.50 -27.52
N ARG A 84 -15.90 -66.33 -27.15
CA ARG A 84 -15.58 -65.27 -28.10
C ARG A 84 -14.13 -65.43 -28.52
N ASP A 85 -13.90 -65.82 -29.76
CA ASP A 85 -12.56 -65.81 -30.33
C ASP A 85 -12.11 -64.35 -30.48
N LEU A 86 -11.23 -63.91 -29.58
CA LEU A 86 -10.72 -62.54 -29.58
C LEU A 86 -9.69 -62.28 -30.69
N GLY A 87 -9.37 -63.30 -31.51
CA GLY A 87 -8.33 -63.22 -32.52
C GLY A 87 -6.95 -62.94 -31.92
N GLY A 88 -5.93 -62.97 -32.78
CA GLY A 88 -4.54 -62.88 -32.36
C GLY A 88 -3.84 -64.23 -32.36
N LYS A 89 -2.52 -64.19 -32.45
CA LYS A 89 -1.66 -65.36 -32.27
C LYS A 89 -0.98 -65.22 -30.92
N ASP A 90 -1.15 -66.22 -30.07
CA ASP A 90 -0.34 -66.30 -28.86
C ASP A 90 1.10 -66.58 -29.31
N PRO A 91 2.05 -65.69 -28.99
CA PRO A 91 3.43 -65.91 -29.38
C PRO A 91 3.90 -67.20 -28.71
N SER A 92 4.54 -68.04 -29.52
CA SER A 92 5.10 -69.29 -29.02
C SER A 92 6.21 -68.99 -28.00
N PRO A 93 6.47 -69.89 -27.03
CA PRO A 93 7.57 -69.73 -26.09
C PRO A 93 8.91 -69.28 -26.70
N PRO A 94 9.37 -69.81 -27.86
CA PRO A 94 10.60 -69.32 -28.50
C PRO A 94 10.50 -67.91 -29.10
N GLU A 95 9.32 -67.47 -29.54
CA GLU A 95 9.12 -66.09 -30.02
C GLU A 95 9.17 -65.09 -28.86
N LEU A 96 8.61 -65.45 -27.71
CA LEU A 96 8.72 -64.67 -26.48
C LEU A 96 10.17 -64.54 -26.02
N LEU A 97 10.94 -65.64 -26.02
CA LEU A 97 12.36 -65.61 -25.67
C LEU A 97 13.16 -64.68 -26.59
N LYS A 98 12.96 -64.76 -27.91
CA LYS A 98 13.59 -63.83 -28.86
C LYS A 98 13.20 -62.38 -28.60
N LYS A 99 11.94 -62.13 -28.21
CA LYS A 99 11.49 -60.77 -27.91
C LYS A 99 12.10 -60.25 -26.61
N ILE A 100 12.26 -61.11 -25.60
CA ILE A 100 12.93 -60.78 -24.35
C ILE A 100 14.39 -60.43 -24.64
N GLU A 101 15.12 -61.26 -25.40
CA GLU A 101 16.51 -60.97 -25.79
C GLU A 101 16.64 -59.62 -26.53
N GLN A 102 15.72 -59.32 -27.45
CA GLN A 102 15.71 -58.01 -28.13
C GLN A 102 15.51 -56.85 -27.15
N LEU A 103 14.57 -56.98 -26.22
CA LEU A 103 14.27 -55.94 -25.23
C LEU A 103 15.42 -55.77 -24.23
N GLU A 104 16.11 -56.84 -23.87
CA GLU A 104 17.31 -56.78 -23.02
C GLU A 104 18.44 -55.99 -23.70
N VAL A 105 18.69 -56.25 -25.00
CA VAL A 105 19.67 -55.48 -25.76
C VAL A 105 19.28 -54.00 -25.87
N GLU A 106 18.02 -53.71 -26.16
CA GLU A 106 17.51 -52.33 -26.20
C GLU A 106 17.60 -51.63 -24.84
N LEU A 107 17.38 -52.36 -23.74
CA LEU A 107 17.48 -51.83 -22.38
C LEU A 107 18.92 -51.45 -22.07
N VAL A 108 19.88 -52.34 -22.33
CA VAL A 108 21.31 -52.09 -22.10
C VAL A 108 21.78 -50.87 -22.91
N GLN A 109 21.36 -50.74 -24.17
CA GLN A 109 21.70 -49.56 -25.00
C GLN A 109 21.13 -48.25 -24.44
N LYS A 110 19.95 -48.29 -23.80
CA LYS A 110 19.36 -47.11 -23.16
C LYS A 110 20.06 -46.77 -21.86
N GLU A 111 20.45 -47.78 -21.08
CA GLU A 111 21.22 -47.60 -19.85
C GLU A 111 22.59 -46.97 -20.13
N GLU A 112 23.29 -47.44 -21.17
CA GLU A 112 24.56 -46.85 -21.60
C GLU A 112 24.41 -45.37 -21.97
N LYS A 113 23.41 -45.03 -22.79
CA LYS A 113 23.11 -43.63 -23.15
C LYS A 113 22.74 -42.77 -21.94
N LEU A 114 22.05 -43.34 -20.96
CA LEU A 114 21.67 -42.63 -19.75
C LEU A 114 22.92 -42.28 -18.93
N LEU A 115 23.84 -43.24 -18.78
CA LEU A 115 25.13 -43.01 -18.11
C LEU A 115 25.97 -41.94 -18.82
N GLU A 116 26.00 -41.93 -20.15
CA GLU A 116 26.68 -40.87 -20.92
C GLU A 116 26.06 -39.49 -20.65
N MET A 117 24.73 -39.39 -20.63
CA MET A 117 24.03 -38.13 -20.34
C MET A 117 24.28 -37.65 -18.91
N ASP A 118 24.32 -38.55 -17.93
CA ASP A 118 24.62 -38.20 -16.54
C ASP A 118 26.05 -37.66 -16.39
N LEU A 119 27.02 -38.28 -17.06
CA LEU A 119 28.41 -37.78 -17.08
C LEU A 119 28.52 -36.38 -17.71
N LEU A 120 27.80 -36.14 -18.81
CA LEU A 120 27.73 -34.82 -19.45
C LEU A 120 27.05 -33.79 -18.55
N TYR A 121 25.95 -34.16 -17.90
CA TYR A 121 25.24 -33.30 -16.97
C TYR A 121 26.12 -32.88 -15.80
N GLU A 122 26.84 -33.82 -15.19
CA GLU A 122 27.83 -33.56 -14.14
C GLU A 122 28.92 -32.60 -14.62
N HIS A 123 29.43 -32.79 -15.84
CA HIS A 123 30.44 -31.92 -16.42
C HIS A 123 29.93 -30.49 -16.64
N ILE A 124 28.74 -30.35 -17.23
CA ILE A 124 28.09 -29.05 -17.47
C ILE A 124 27.77 -28.35 -16.15
N SER A 125 27.29 -29.08 -15.15
CA SER A 125 26.99 -28.54 -13.83
C SER A 125 28.26 -27.97 -13.18
N ARG A 126 29.37 -28.74 -13.18
CA ARG A 126 30.66 -28.26 -12.67
C ARG A 126 31.24 -27.07 -13.43
N LEU A 127 31.04 -27.00 -14.75
CA LEU A 127 31.43 -25.82 -15.53
C LEU A 127 30.58 -24.61 -15.17
N THR A 128 29.27 -24.79 -15.05
CA THR A 128 28.32 -23.75 -14.69
C THR A 128 28.62 -23.18 -13.31
N ASP A 129 28.90 -24.03 -12.33
CA ASP A 129 29.23 -23.58 -10.96
C ASP A 129 30.55 -22.82 -10.91
N ARG A 130 31.56 -23.25 -11.69
CA ARG A 130 32.82 -22.49 -11.82
C ARG A 130 32.61 -21.12 -12.44
N ILE A 131 31.80 -21.02 -13.49
CA ILE A 131 31.46 -19.73 -14.11
C ILE A 131 30.68 -18.85 -13.12
N ARG A 132 29.75 -19.43 -12.36
CA ARG A 132 28.99 -18.70 -11.33
C ARG A 132 29.91 -18.15 -10.24
N ALA A 133 30.81 -18.97 -9.71
CA ALA A 133 31.76 -18.56 -8.67
C ALA A 133 32.70 -17.44 -9.17
N THR A 134 33.21 -17.55 -10.39
CA THR A 134 34.06 -16.49 -10.98
C THR A 134 33.28 -15.19 -11.21
N ALA A 135 32.03 -15.27 -11.67
CA ALA A 135 31.16 -14.10 -11.81
C ALA A 135 30.82 -13.44 -10.47
N GLU A 136 30.55 -14.23 -9.42
CA GLU A 136 30.30 -13.73 -8.07
C GLU A 136 31.51 -13.04 -7.47
N ASN A 137 32.70 -13.63 -7.60
CA ASN A 137 33.94 -12.98 -7.17
C ASN A 137 34.18 -11.66 -7.92
N GLY A 138 33.97 -11.65 -9.24
CA GLY A 138 34.11 -10.44 -10.05
C GLY A 138 33.14 -9.31 -9.67
N LYS A 139 31.93 -9.62 -9.20
CA LYS A 139 30.97 -8.60 -8.71
C LYS A 139 31.51 -7.83 -7.52
N GLN A 140 32.15 -8.53 -6.57
CA GLN A 140 32.67 -7.89 -5.37
C GLN A 140 33.84 -6.95 -5.69
N ASP A 141 34.76 -7.38 -6.54
CA ASP A 141 35.89 -6.54 -6.99
C ASP A 141 35.41 -5.31 -7.76
N THR A 142 34.43 -5.50 -8.66
CA THR A 142 33.82 -4.40 -9.42
C THR A 142 33.14 -3.39 -8.49
N LEU A 143 32.44 -3.86 -7.45
CA LEU A 143 31.82 -3.00 -6.45
C LEU A 143 32.85 -2.21 -5.63
N LEU A 144 33.94 -2.85 -5.21
CA LEU A 144 35.03 -2.18 -4.50
C LEU A 144 35.69 -1.11 -5.38
N LEU A 145 35.92 -1.41 -6.65
CA LEU A 145 36.46 -0.45 -7.62
C LEU A 145 35.50 0.73 -7.82
N ALA A 146 34.20 0.47 -8.00
CA ALA A 146 33.20 1.52 -8.15
C ALA A 146 33.13 2.45 -6.93
N LYS A 147 33.19 1.90 -5.70
CA LYS A 147 33.26 2.70 -4.47
C LYS A 147 34.49 3.60 -4.44
N ARG A 148 35.68 3.05 -4.72
CA ARG A 148 36.93 3.83 -4.78
C ARG A 148 36.87 4.93 -5.83
N THR A 149 36.34 4.64 -7.01
CA THR A 149 36.17 5.63 -8.08
C THR A 149 35.22 6.76 -7.66
N ASN A 150 34.10 6.44 -7.02
CA ASN A 150 33.17 7.45 -6.52
C ASN A 150 33.80 8.34 -5.44
N GLU A 151 34.59 7.76 -4.53
CA GLU A 151 35.35 8.52 -3.53
C GLU A 151 36.36 9.48 -4.18
N LEU A 152 37.10 8.99 -5.19
CA LEU A 152 38.03 9.82 -5.95
C LEU A 152 37.30 10.95 -6.70
N GLN A 153 36.16 10.65 -7.33
CA GLN A 153 35.35 11.66 -8.01
C GLN A 153 34.86 12.73 -7.03
N LYS A 154 34.44 12.35 -5.83
CA LYS A 154 34.07 13.30 -4.77
C LYS A 154 35.26 14.20 -4.39
N LYS A 155 36.44 13.61 -4.13
CA LYS A 155 37.67 14.36 -3.82
C LYS A 155 38.05 15.32 -4.96
N ILE A 156 37.89 14.92 -6.21
CA ILE A 156 38.14 15.77 -7.38
C ILE A 156 37.17 16.95 -7.36
N LYS A 157 35.85 16.71 -7.22
CA LYS A 157 34.84 17.78 -7.15
C LYS A 157 35.13 18.77 -6.03
N ASP A 158 35.46 18.29 -4.84
CA ASP A 158 35.79 19.14 -3.68
C ASP A 158 37.03 20.01 -3.97
N ARG A 159 38.07 19.44 -4.62
CA ARG A 159 39.25 20.20 -5.02
C ARG A 159 38.94 21.19 -6.14
N THR A 160 38.14 20.84 -7.14
CA THR A 160 37.70 21.75 -8.19
C THR A 160 36.94 22.93 -7.60
N GLN A 161 36.07 22.71 -6.61
CA GLN A 161 35.36 23.78 -5.91
C GLN A 161 36.32 24.72 -5.17
N LYS A 162 37.33 24.18 -4.49
CA LYS A 162 38.39 24.99 -3.85
C LYS A 162 39.19 25.79 -4.88
N ILE A 163 39.56 25.18 -6.01
CA ILE A 163 40.25 25.88 -7.10
C ILE A 163 39.39 27.02 -7.62
N MET A 164 38.09 26.82 -7.85
CA MET A 164 37.19 27.89 -8.29
C MET A 164 37.11 29.04 -7.28
N ALA A 165 37.07 28.73 -5.98
CA ALA A 165 37.11 29.75 -4.93
C ALA A 165 38.42 30.54 -4.97
N PHE A 166 39.57 29.86 -5.04
CA PHE A 166 40.87 30.54 -5.16
C PHE A 166 41.01 31.37 -6.44
N VAL A 167 40.47 30.91 -7.56
CA VAL A 167 40.47 31.67 -8.82
C VAL A 167 39.61 32.94 -8.69
N ALA A 168 38.47 32.86 -8.00
CA ALA A 168 37.64 34.03 -7.72
C ALA A 168 38.30 35.02 -6.75
N GLU A 169 38.97 34.52 -5.71
CA GLU A 169 39.77 35.36 -4.81
C GLU A 169 40.90 36.06 -5.59
N LEU A 170 41.64 35.31 -6.40
CA LEU A 170 42.73 35.84 -7.21
C LEU A 170 42.22 36.91 -8.19
N SER A 171 41.09 36.68 -8.87
CA SER A 171 40.53 37.66 -9.80
C SER A 171 40.10 38.94 -9.09
N MET A 172 39.53 38.85 -7.89
CA MET A 172 39.22 40.02 -7.06
C MET A 172 40.49 40.79 -6.66
N LYS A 173 41.56 40.09 -6.26
CA LYS A 173 42.85 40.73 -5.93
C LYS A 173 43.51 41.37 -7.14
N GLN A 174 43.48 40.71 -8.31
CA GLN A 174 43.96 41.25 -9.57
C GLN A 174 43.20 42.51 -9.95
N ALA A 175 41.86 42.49 -9.87
CA ALA A 175 41.04 43.67 -10.14
C ALA A 175 41.36 44.83 -9.18
N LEU A 176 41.61 44.54 -7.89
CA LEU A 176 42.02 45.55 -6.92
C LEU A 176 43.42 46.12 -7.23
N ALA A 177 44.37 45.27 -7.59
CA ALA A 177 45.71 45.71 -7.99
C ALA A 177 45.68 46.62 -9.22
N ILE A 178 44.88 46.26 -10.23
CA ILE A 178 44.67 47.09 -11.43
C ILE A 178 44.06 48.46 -11.06
N LYS A 179 43.05 48.49 -10.17
CA LYS A 179 42.45 49.74 -9.68
C LYS A 179 43.48 50.63 -8.97
N LEU A 180 44.25 50.06 -8.05
CA LEU A 180 45.29 50.82 -7.34
C LEU A 180 46.38 51.34 -8.28
N GLN A 181 46.81 50.53 -9.27
CA GLN A 181 47.75 50.98 -10.29
C GLN A 181 47.18 52.12 -11.14
N GLN A 182 45.88 52.08 -11.45
CA GLN A 182 45.22 53.18 -12.13
C GLN A 182 45.21 54.44 -11.27
N GLU A 183 44.84 54.36 -10.00
CA GLU A 183 44.85 55.51 -9.09
C GLU A 183 46.25 56.13 -8.92
N VAL A 184 47.30 55.30 -8.86
CA VAL A 184 48.68 55.80 -8.81
C VAL A 184 49.00 56.58 -10.08
N ARG A 185 48.71 56.01 -11.26
CA ARG A 185 48.94 56.69 -12.55
C ARG A 185 48.15 57.99 -12.66
N ASP A 186 46.88 57.99 -12.25
CA ASP A 186 46.02 59.18 -12.29
C ASP A 186 46.56 60.28 -11.37
N LYS A 187 47.01 59.93 -10.15
CA LYS A 187 47.62 60.88 -9.21
C LYS A 187 48.98 61.38 -9.68
N GLU A 188 49.83 60.53 -10.27
CA GLU A 188 51.10 60.94 -10.87
C GLU A 188 50.89 61.92 -12.02
N GLN A 189 49.95 61.65 -12.92
CA GLN A 189 49.58 62.56 -14.01
C GLN A 189 49.04 63.89 -13.47
N PHE A 190 48.20 63.84 -12.44
CA PHE A 190 47.70 65.03 -11.77
C PHE A 190 48.84 65.85 -11.16
N LEU A 191 49.76 65.22 -10.42
CA LEU A 191 50.92 65.88 -9.85
C LEU A 191 51.84 66.47 -10.92
N MET A 192 52.14 65.74 -12.00
CA MET A 192 52.90 66.27 -13.13
C MET A 192 52.24 67.52 -13.73
N THR A 193 50.92 67.48 -13.90
CA THR A 193 50.15 68.63 -14.42
C THR A 193 50.22 69.83 -13.48
N VAL A 194 50.06 69.61 -12.18
CA VAL A 194 50.13 70.67 -11.16
C VAL A 194 51.55 71.23 -11.06
N SER A 195 52.58 70.39 -10.98
CA SER A 195 53.99 70.80 -10.94
C SER A 195 54.35 71.62 -12.17
N SER A 196 53.98 71.16 -13.37
CA SER A 196 54.24 71.90 -14.61
C SER A 196 53.56 73.27 -14.62
N ARG A 197 52.34 73.40 -14.08
CA ARG A 197 51.67 74.71 -13.93
C ARG A 197 52.35 75.60 -12.90
N ILE A 198 52.79 75.05 -11.77
CA ILE A 198 53.53 75.79 -10.74
C ILE A 198 54.85 76.31 -11.30
N ASP A 199 55.60 75.48 -12.05
CA ASP A 199 56.85 75.88 -12.72
C ASP A 199 56.63 77.01 -13.73
N GLN A 200 55.44 77.05 -14.35
CA GLN A 200 55.01 78.12 -15.26
C GLN A 200 54.40 79.34 -14.53
N GLY A 201 54.30 79.32 -13.19
CA GLY A 201 53.68 80.38 -12.39
C GLY A 201 52.15 80.49 -12.53
N LEU A 202 51.50 79.45 -13.07
CA LEU A 202 50.05 79.40 -13.26
C LEU A 202 49.36 78.83 -12.01
N PRO A 203 48.13 79.28 -11.70
CA PRO A 203 47.38 78.78 -10.54
C PRO A 203 47.01 77.29 -10.70
N PRO A 204 46.89 76.55 -9.58
CA PRO A 204 46.41 75.17 -9.59
C PRO A 204 45.05 75.01 -10.31
N PRO A 205 44.72 73.81 -10.81
CA PRO A 205 43.42 73.54 -11.41
C PRO A 205 42.24 73.95 -10.50
N LYS A 206 41.19 74.53 -11.09
CA LYS A 206 39.98 75.00 -10.35
C LYS A 206 39.30 73.90 -9.54
N GLU A 207 39.39 72.65 -9.99
CA GLU A 207 38.85 71.50 -9.28
C GLU A 207 39.55 71.28 -7.93
N THR A 208 40.88 71.42 -7.90
CA THR A 208 41.70 71.31 -6.68
C THR A 208 41.41 72.43 -5.70
N GLU A 209 41.22 73.65 -6.19
CA GLU A 209 40.82 74.80 -5.37
C GLU A 209 39.44 74.57 -4.72
N ASN A 210 38.47 74.07 -5.49
CA ASN A 210 37.15 73.74 -4.98
C ASN A 210 37.19 72.63 -3.91
N GLU A 211 38.03 71.61 -4.10
CA GLU A 211 38.24 70.55 -3.11
C GLU A 211 38.88 71.09 -1.83
N TRP A 212 39.87 71.96 -1.95
CA TRP A 212 40.50 72.63 -0.80
C TRP A 212 39.50 73.48 0.00
N LEU A 213 38.67 74.27 -0.69
CA LEU A 213 37.62 75.07 -0.06
C LEU A 213 36.57 74.18 0.65
N LYS A 214 36.25 73.01 0.09
CA LYS A 214 35.37 72.03 0.76
C LYS A 214 36.01 71.49 2.04
N ILE A 215 37.31 71.17 2.01
CA ILE A 215 38.04 70.69 3.21
C ILE A 215 38.02 71.77 4.29
N LEU A 216 38.36 73.02 3.97
CA LEU A 216 38.33 74.13 4.92
C LEU A 216 36.93 74.36 5.51
N ARG A 217 35.88 74.27 4.68
CA ARG A 217 34.51 74.37 5.14
C ARG A 217 34.17 73.24 6.11
N ASN A 218 34.54 72.00 5.79
CA ASN A 218 34.29 70.84 6.64
C ASN A 218 35.04 70.93 7.97
N GLU A 219 36.31 71.34 7.95
CA GLU A 219 37.09 71.58 9.18
C GLU A 219 36.45 72.66 10.05
N LYS A 220 36.01 73.76 9.45
CA LYS A 220 35.32 74.83 10.18
C LYS A 220 34.02 74.33 10.80
N MET A 221 33.24 73.53 10.06
CA MET A 221 32.03 72.90 10.59
C MET A 221 32.34 71.92 11.72
N GLN A 222 33.39 71.10 11.59
CA GLN A 222 33.81 70.17 12.64
C GLN A 222 34.28 70.90 13.90
N LYS A 223 35.06 71.98 13.75
CA LYS A 223 35.50 72.82 14.87
C LYS A 223 34.31 73.50 15.55
N ALA A 224 33.42 74.11 14.79
CA ALA A 224 32.20 74.72 15.35
C ALA A 224 31.30 73.69 16.04
N ALA A 225 31.19 72.47 15.51
CA ALA A 225 30.45 71.39 16.16
C ALA A 225 31.14 70.88 17.43
N ALA A 226 32.48 70.83 17.45
CA ALA A 226 33.25 70.47 18.64
C ALA A 226 33.16 71.57 19.72
N GLU A 227 33.23 72.83 19.33
CA GLU A 227 33.05 74.00 20.21
C GLU A 227 31.61 74.05 20.75
N ALA A 228 30.60 73.86 19.91
CA ALA A 228 29.21 73.76 20.36
C ALA A 228 28.99 72.59 21.33
N ARG A 229 29.61 71.42 21.10
CA ARG A 229 29.58 70.31 22.06
C ARG A 229 30.32 70.63 23.36
N ALA A 230 31.41 71.37 23.31
CA ALA A 230 32.16 71.78 24.49
C ALA A 230 31.41 72.86 25.29
N GLU A 231 30.76 73.81 24.62
CA GLU A 231 29.86 74.80 25.21
C GLU A 231 28.61 74.14 25.79
N GLU A 232 28.02 73.14 25.13
CA GLU A 232 26.89 72.36 25.65
C GLU A 232 27.28 71.51 26.87
N GLN A 233 28.55 71.04 26.94
CA GLN A 233 29.09 70.36 28.11
C GLN A 233 29.50 71.32 29.25
N ALA A 234 29.85 72.57 28.93
CA ALA A 234 30.21 73.60 29.91
C ALA A 234 29.00 74.40 30.42
N ALA A 235 27.95 74.55 29.60
CA ALA A 235 26.68 75.17 29.96
C ALA A 235 25.83 74.17 30.75
N ALA A 236 26.02 74.21 32.07
CA ALA A 236 25.21 73.57 33.11
C ALA A 236 25.21 72.02 33.13
N PRO A 237 25.87 71.39 34.13
CA PRO A 237 25.62 69.99 34.42
C PRO A 237 24.20 69.87 35.00
N GLY A 238 23.27 69.33 34.20
CA GLY A 238 22.04 68.73 34.72
C GLY A 238 20.69 69.16 34.13
N TYR A 239 20.62 69.99 33.07
CA TYR A 239 19.31 70.32 32.48
C TYR A 239 19.34 70.33 30.94
N VAL A 240 18.81 69.26 30.34
CA VAL A 240 18.71 69.11 28.87
C VAL A 240 17.39 69.71 28.40
N HIS A 241 17.45 70.78 27.59
CA HIS A 241 16.27 71.34 26.94
C HIS A 241 15.87 70.47 25.73
N THR A 242 14.89 69.57 25.89
CA THR A 242 14.32 68.78 24.79
C THR A 242 12.84 69.06 24.61
N THR A 243 12.38 69.24 23.38
CA THR A 243 10.96 69.37 23.03
C THR A 243 10.21 68.03 22.99
N ALA A 244 10.90 66.91 23.21
CA ALA A 244 10.32 65.59 23.26
C ALA A 244 9.63 65.34 24.61
N GLU A 245 8.45 64.74 24.61
CA GLU A 245 7.78 64.30 25.84
C GLU A 245 8.69 63.32 26.60
N GLN A 246 9.02 63.63 27.86
CA GLN A 246 9.80 62.74 28.70
C GLN A 246 9.03 61.44 28.93
N ARG A 247 9.66 60.32 28.56
CA ARG A 247 9.08 59.00 28.81
C ARG A 247 9.04 58.74 30.32
N PRO A 248 7.95 58.17 30.87
CA PRO A 248 7.93 57.72 32.25
C PRO A 248 9.06 56.69 32.48
N THR A 249 10.06 57.06 33.27
CA THR A 249 11.23 56.20 33.56
C THR A 249 10.95 55.17 34.66
N THR A 250 9.79 55.28 35.29
CA THR A 250 9.53 54.70 36.59
C THR A 250 8.07 54.25 36.68
N TYR A 251 7.81 53.07 37.26
CA TYR A 251 6.45 52.54 37.47
C TYR A 251 6.16 52.34 38.95
N ILE A 252 4.88 52.35 39.30
CA ILE A 252 4.40 52.03 40.64
C ILE A 252 3.87 50.60 40.57
N PRO A 253 4.47 49.64 41.30
CA PRO A 253 3.96 48.26 41.34
C PRO A 253 2.64 48.19 42.12
N ASP A 254 1.65 47.47 41.59
CA ASP A 254 0.30 47.29 42.18
C ASP A 254 0.19 46.03 43.06
N ASP A 255 1.30 45.44 43.51
CA ASP A 255 1.29 44.25 44.37
C ASP A 255 1.07 44.62 45.86
N GLU A 256 0.11 43.95 46.53
CA GLU A 256 -0.32 44.20 47.93
C GLU A 256 0.79 44.13 49.00
N TYR A 257 1.96 43.59 48.67
CA TYR A 257 3.12 43.46 49.57
C TYR A 257 4.26 44.43 49.26
N SER A 258 4.08 45.38 48.34
CA SER A 258 5.10 46.35 47.95
C SER A 258 4.67 47.79 48.23
N LEU A 259 5.57 48.59 48.82
CA LEU A 259 5.33 50.03 49.06
C LEU A 259 5.14 50.76 47.72
N PRO A 260 4.23 51.74 47.62
CA PRO A 260 3.96 52.51 46.40
C PRO A 260 5.08 53.54 46.13
N LEU A 261 6.30 53.05 45.97
CA LEU A 261 7.48 53.83 45.63
C LEU A 261 7.81 53.59 44.14
N PRO A 262 8.07 54.65 43.37
CA PRO A 262 8.29 54.52 41.94
C PRO A 262 9.62 53.80 41.70
N ARG A 263 9.58 52.65 41.02
CA ARG A 263 10.76 51.84 40.65
C ARG A 263 11.15 52.00 39.17
N PRO A 264 12.45 52.14 38.84
CA PRO A 264 12.88 52.29 37.46
C PRO A 264 12.59 51.02 36.67
N TYR A 265 12.21 51.16 35.40
CA TYR A 265 11.83 50.06 34.52
C TYR A 265 12.97 49.08 34.14
N GLY A 266 14.18 49.27 34.67
CA GLY A 266 15.33 48.40 34.41
C GLY A 266 15.67 48.28 32.91
N ALA A 267 16.32 47.19 32.52
CA ALA A 267 16.71 46.93 31.13
C ALA A 267 15.53 46.58 30.21
N LEU A 268 14.37 46.23 30.77
CA LEU A 268 13.17 45.76 30.05
C LEU A 268 12.05 46.80 30.12
N ALA A 269 12.38 48.06 29.81
CA ALA A 269 11.39 49.12 29.87
C ALA A 269 10.31 48.97 28.79
N PRO A 270 9.02 49.18 29.15
CA PRO A 270 7.93 49.12 28.19
C PRO A 270 8.14 50.18 27.11
N PHE A 271 8.30 49.70 25.88
CA PHE A 271 8.49 50.53 24.71
C PHE A 271 7.12 50.91 24.15
N LYS A 272 6.79 52.20 24.13
CA LYS A 272 5.69 52.71 23.29
C LYS A 272 6.14 52.65 21.83
N PRO A 273 5.49 51.83 20.96
CA PRO A 273 5.80 51.84 19.54
C PRO A 273 5.69 53.27 19.01
N SER A 274 6.74 53.76 18.35
CA SER A 274 6.65 55.04 17.66
C SER A 274 5.56 54.96 16.60
N GLU A 275 4.79 56.02 16.44
CA GLU A 275 3.79 56.08 15.38
C GLU A 275 4.45 55.76 14.03
N PRO A 276 3.81 54.92 13.20
CA PRO A 276 4.37 54.52 11.92
C PRO A 276 4.57 55.77 11.07
N GLY A 277 5.84 56.17 10.92
CA GLY A 277 6.20 57.36 10.15
C GLY A 277 5.79 57.21 8.68
N SER A 278 5.62 58.34 7.99
CA SER A 278 5.18 58.41 6.57
C SER A 278 5.95 57.45 5.63
N ASN A 279 7.21 57.16 5.95
CA ASN A 279 8.08 56.25 5.17
C ASN A 279 7.73 54.76 5.25
N MET A 280 6.86 54.31 6.16
CA MET A 280 6.46 52.90 6.26
C MET A 280 5.64 52.40 5.06
N ARG A 281 5.13 53.29 4.20
CA ARG A 281 4.40 52.93 2.96
C ARG A 281 5.25 52.14 1.96
N HIS A 282 6.57 52.23 2.06
CA HIS A 282 7.50 51.56 1.13
C HIS A 282 7.97 50.17 1.62
N PHE A 283 7.61 49.76 2.85
CA PHE A 283 8.01 48.46 3.38
C PHE A 283 6.98 47.38 3.00
N ARG A 284 7.40 46.36 2.23
CA ARG A 284 6.59 45.17 1.92
C ARG A 284 7.07 43.99 2.76
N LYS A 285 6.16 43.28 3.44
CA LYS A 285 6.50 42.08 4.22
C LYS A 285 6.95 40.95 3.27
N PRO A 286 8.05 40.22 3.58
CA PRO A 286 8.49 39.10 2.76
C PRO A 286 7.48 37.95 2.81
N ILE A 287 7.23 37.33 1.67
CA ILE A 287 6.34 36.17 1.54
C ILE A 287 7.14 34.92 1.96
N VAL A 288 6.74 34.29 3.07
CA VAL A 288 7.35 33.04 3.55
C VAL A 288 6.92 31.91 2.62
N LYS A 289 7.87 31.28 1.92
CA LYS A 289 7.58 30.10 1.11
C LYS A 289 7.42 28.88 2.03
N PRO A 290 6.45 27.98 1.76
CA PRO A 290 6.31 26.74 2.53
C PRO A 290 7.56 25.88 2.33
N ILE A 291 8.05 25.31 3.42
CA ILE A 291 9.15 24.35 3.43
C ILE A 291 8.57 23.02 2.95
N GLU A 292 9.01 22.54 1.79
CA GLU A 292 8.71 21.18 1.33
C GLU A 292 9.50 20.20 2.21
N ILE A 293 8.79 19.31 2.92
CA ILE A 293 9.33 18.16 3.65
C ILE A 293 9.17 16.94 2.76
#